data_AF-A0A351I975-F1
#
_entry.id   AF-A0A351I975-F1
#
_cell.length_a   1.000
_cell.length_b   1.000
_cell.length_c   1.000
_cell.angle_alpha   90.00
_cell.angle_beta   90.00
_cell.angle_gamma   90.00
#
_symmetry.space_group_name_H-M   'P 1'
#
loop_
_entity.id
_entity.type
_entity.pdbx_description
1 polymer ?
#
loop_
_entity_poly.entity_id
_entity_poly.type
_entity_poly.pdbx_seq_one_letter_code
_entity_poly.pdbx_strand_id
1 'polypeptide(L)'
;PVNLRYPRELRDDIEKLKRVLVPTMTGAQVPLEQLADIKLSLGPAMIRNENGMLSGYVYVDVAGRDIGGYVSDAKKAVRQNVKLPAGYSITWSGQYEYMERVKKRLAVFIPMSLIIIFLLYYFTFKSVGSTLLILLAMPFTAMGAIWSVFLLRFNMS
;
A
#
# COMPACT_ATOMS: atom_id res chain seq x y z
N PRO A 1 22.04 34.43 -0.24
CA PRO A 1 21.73 34.30 1.20
C PRO A 1 23.03 34.42 2.01
N VAL A 2 23.03 35.13 3.14
CA VAL A 2 24.21 35.29 4.03
C VAL A 2 23.99 34.46 5.29
N ASN A 3 24.99 33.65 5.69
CA ASN A 3 24.93 32.76 6.86
C ASN A 3 26.23 32.89 7.68
N LEU A 4 26.11 33.02 9.00
CA LEU A 4 27.24 33.06 9.94
C LEU A 4 27.35 31.70 10.64
N ARG A 5 28.53 31.08 10.64
CA ARG A 5 28.74 29.74 11.20
C ARG A 5 30.17 29.56 11.70
N TYR A 6 30.33 28.86 12.82
CA TYR A 6 31.66 28.44 13.30
C TYR A 6 32.40 27.56 12.28
N PRO A 7 33.75 27.62 12.25
CA PRO A 7 34.59 26.72 11.46
C PRO A 7 34.26 25.25 11.72
N ARG A 8 34.39 24.40 10.68
CA ARG A 8 34.03 22.98 10.75
C ARG A 8 34.82 22.22 11.82
N GLU A 9 36.08 22.58 12.02
CA GLU A 9 37.02 21.93 12.94
C GLU A 9 36.60 22.03 14.41
N LEU A 10 35.70 22.94 14.77
CA LEU A 10 35.17 23.10 16.13
C LEU A 10 33.89 22.28 16.38
N ARG A 11 33.37 21.60 15.35
CA ARG A 11 32.04 20.96 15.37
C ARG A 11 31.96 19.69 14.52
N ASP A 12 33.10 19.10 14.20
CA ASP A 12 33.21 17.83 13.48
C ASP A 12 33.12 16.62 14.41
N ASP A 13 33.37 16.83 15.70
CA ASP A 13 33.28 15.83 16.76
C ASP A 13 32.52 16.36 17.98
N ILE A 14 31.91 15.45 18.75
CA ILE A 14 31.11 15.79 19.91
C ILE A 14 31.94 16.44 21.04
N GLU A 15 33.18 15.98 21.24
CA GLU A 15 34.09 16.52 22.26
C GLU A 15 34.55 17.93 21.92
N LYS A 16 34.70 18.24 20.63
CA LYS A 16 35.01 19.59 20.18
C LYS A 16 33.80 20.50 20.30
N LEU A 17 32.61 20.00 19.94
CA LEU A 17 31.36 20.74 20.06
C LEU A 17 31.09 21.18 21.50
N LYS A 18 31.38 20.32 22.49
CA LYS A 18 31.29 20.62 23.93
C LYS A 18 32.14 21.82 24.37
N ARG A 19 33.31 22.02 23.73
CA ARG A 19 34.27 23.09 24.06
C ARG A 19 34.01 24.40 23.30
N VAL A 20 33.01 24.44 22.43
CA VAL A 20 32.64 25.67 21.71
C VAL A 20 32.21 26.73 22.70
N LEU A 21 32.79 27.93 22.58
CA LEU A 21 32.52 29.05 23.48
C LEU A 21 31.24 29.78 23.07
N VAL A 22 30.42 30.09 24.07
CA VAL A 22 29.20 30.87 23.94
C VAL A 22 29.33 32.13 24.82
N PRO A 23 29.14 33.34 24.27
CA PRO A 23 29.15 34.56 25.07
C PRO A 23 27.91 34.62 25.97
N THR A 24 28.11 34.91 27.25
CA THR A 24 27.04 35.25 28.18
C THR A 24 26.64 36.72 27.99
N MET A 25 25.49 37.11 28.57
CA MET A 25 25.06 38.52 28.58
C MET A 25 26.05 39.44 29.30
N THR A 26 26.89 38.88 30.19
CA THR A 26 27.95 39.60 30.90
C THR A 26 29.26 39.69 30.10
N GLY A 27 29.31 39.11 28.89
CA GLY A 27 30.50 39.07 28.03
C GLY A 27 31.49 37.96 28.36
N ALA A 28 31.25 37.17 29.42
CA ALA A 28 32.05 36.00 29.73
C ALA A 28 31.86 34.91 28.66
N GLN A 29 32.91 34.16 28.36
CA GLN A 29 32.86 33.05 27.41
C GLN A 29 32.78 31.74 28.19
N VAL A 30 31.71 30.98 27.99
CA VAL A 30 31.52 29.68 28.65
C VAL A 30 31.44 28.56 27.62
N PRO A 31 32.10 27.40 27.87
CA PRO A 31 31.96 26.22 27.02
C PRO A 31 30.51 25.72 26.97
N LEU A 32 30.09 25.20 25.82
CA LEU A 32 28.73 24.67 25.61
C LEU A 32 28.37 23.53 26.57
N GLU A 33 29.36 22.72 26.99
CA GLU A 33 29.16 21.64 27.98
C GLU A 33 28.71 22.13 29.37
N GLN A 34 29.01 23.40 29.73
CA GLN A 34 28.54 23.98 30.99
C GLN A 34 27.08 24.45 30.89
N LEU A 35 26.54 24.54 29.68
CA LEU A 35 25.19 25.02 29.40
C LEU A 35 24.21 23.89 29.06
N ALA A 36 24.67 22.82 28.40
CA ALA A 36 23.83 21.74 27.94
C ALA A 36 24.57 20.38 27.91
N ASP A 37 23.81 19.31 28.12
CA ASP A 37 24.28 17.93 27.95
C ASP A 37 24.14 17.49 26.49
N ILE A 38 25.24 17.04 25.88
CA ILE A 38 25.30 16.67 24.46
C ILE A 38 25.51 15.16 24.36
N LYS A 39 24.49 14.46 23.84
CA LYS A 39 24.49 13.00 23.66
C LYS A 39 24.06 12.62 22.25
N LEU A 40 24.61 11.51 21.75
CA LEU A 40 24.10 10.85 20.56
C LEU A 40 22.87 10.03 20.95
N SER A 41 21.77 10.25 20.23
CA SER A 41 20.55 9.45 20.37
C SER A 41 20.13 8.92 19.01
N LEU A 42 19.54 7.72 19.02
CA LEU A 42 18.86 7.18 17.86
C LEU A 42 17.44 7.74 17.83
N GLY A 43 17.05 8.29 16.68
CA GLY A 43 15.72 8.81 16.44
C GLY A 43 15.14 8.28 15.12
N PRO A 44 13.84 8.47 14.88
CA PRO A 44 13.24 8.11 13.61
C PRO A 44 13.85 8.95 12.50
N ALA A 45 14.41 8.30 11.47
CA ALA A 45 14.93 8.99 10.29
C ALA A 45 13.83 9.73 9.52
N MET A 46 12.60 9.21 9.58
CA MET A 46 11.42 9.80 8.96
C MET A 46 10.17 9.36 9.70
N ILE A 47 9.31 10.31 10.03
CA ILE A 47 7.98 10.05 10.57
C ILE A 47 7.00 10.06 9.40
N ARG A 48 6.31 8.94 9.18
CA ARG A 48 5.30 8.80 8.13
C ARG A 48 3.92 8.65 8.74
N ASN A 49 2.94 9.22 8.05
CA ASN A 49 1.56 9.22 8.50
C ASN A 49 0.63 8.99 7.30
N GLU A 50 -0.39 8.15 7.50
CA GLU A 50 -1.52 8.04 6.60
C GLU A 50 -2.82 8.28 7.37
N ASN A 51 -3.65 9.20 6.88
CA ASN A 51 -4.96 9.50 7.45
C ASN A 51 -4.94 9.79 8.97
N GLY A 52 -3.89 10.44 9.47
CA GLY A 52 -3.73 10.78 10.88
C GLY A 52 -3.10 9.68 11.73
N MET A 53 -2.82 8.49 11.18
CA MET A 53 -2.16 7.39 11.88
C MET A 53 -0.70 7.26 11.48
N LEU A 54 0.19 6.95 12.44
CA LEU A 54 1.59 6.63 12.14
C LEU A 54 1.67 5.33 11.36
N SER A 55 2.32 5.37 10.19
CA SER A 55 2.33 4.25 9.25
C SER A 55 3.75 3.82 8.91
N GLY A 56 3.98 2.51 8.95
CA GLY A 56 5.17 1.86 8.42
C GLY A 56 4.84 1.10 7.15
N TYR A 57 5.72 1.14 6.16
CA TYR A 57 5.55 0.41 4.91
C TYR A 57 6.51 -0.77 4.83
N VAL A 58 6.00 -1.90 4.41
CA VAL A 58 6.78 -3.07 4.01
C VAL A 58 6.57 -3.25 2.52
N TYR A 59 7.60 -2.96 1.74
CA TYR A 59 7.58 -3.14 0.30
C TYR A 59 7.90 -4.59 -0.03
N VAL A 60 7.05 -5.20 -0.85
CA VAL A 60 7.19 -6.58 -1.28
C VAL A 60 7.10 -6.60 -2.80
N ASP A 61 8.11 -7.18 -3.43
CA ASP A 61 8.12 -7.42 -4.87
C ASP A 61 7.79 -8.88 -5.14
N VAL A 62 6.87 -9.12 -6.08
CA VAL A 62 6.34 -10.45 -6.38
C VAL A 62 6.68 -10.77 -7.83
N ALA A 63 7.56 -11.75 -8.01
CA ALA A 63 7.97 -12.24 -9.33
C ALA A 63 7.50 -13.68 -9.55
N GLY A 64 7.00 -13.98 -10.76
CA GLY A 64 6.68 -15.34 -11.19
C GLY A 64 5.39 -15.95 -10.62
N ARG A 65 4.55 -15.16 -9.93
CA ARG A 65 3.25 -15.61 -9.39
C ARG A 65 2.19 -14.51 -9.46
N ASP A 66 0.92 -14.89 -9.42
CA ASP A 66 -0.20 -13.96 -9.39
C ASP A 66 -0.30 -13.22 -8.03
N ILE A 67 -0.65 -11.93 -8.10
CA ILE A 67 -0.70 -11.03 -6.94
C ILE A 67 -1.80 -11.48 -5.95
N GLY A 68 -2.94 -11.94 -6.46
CA GLY A 68 -4.08 -12.32 -5.63
C GLY A 68 -3.80 -13.52 -4.75
N GLY A 69 -3.26 -14.59 -5.34
CA GLY A 69 -2.82 -15.80 -4.66
C GLY A 69 -1.68 -15.52 -3.68
N TYR A 70 -0.68 -14.74 -4.10
CA TYR A 70 0.41 -14.33 -3.20
C TYR A 70 -0.11 -13.61 -1.96
N VAL A 71 -0.96 -12.59 -2.12
CA VAL A 71 -1.49 -11.82 -0.98
C VAL A 71 -2.41 -12.68 -0.10
N SER A 72 -3.15 -13.62 -0.68
CA SER A 72 -3.96 -14.58 0.08
C SER A 72 -3.08 -15.45 1.00
N ASP A 73 -2.01 -16.02 0.45
CA ASP A 73 -1.05 -16.83 1.21
C ASP A 73 -0.32 -15.99 2.28
N ALA A 74 0.12 -14.79 1.91
CA ALA A 74 0.81 -13.87 2.82
C ALA A 74 -0.11 -13.41 3.97
N LYS A 75 -1.39 -13.09 3.69
CA LYS A 75 -2.39 -12.80 4.73
C LYS A 75 -2.53 -13.94 5.72
N LYS A 76 -2.54 -15.19 5.25
CA LYS A 76 -2.62 -16.38 6.11
C LYS A 76 -1.36 -16.54 6.95
N ALA A 77 -0.17 -16.41 6.35
CA ALA A 77 1.10 -16.52 7.04
C ALA A 77 1.28 -15.44 8.12
N VAL A 78 0.95 -14.18 7.82
CA VAL A 78 1.03 -13.06 8.76
C VAL A 78 0.07 -13.28 9.93
N ARG A 79 -1.17 -13.70 9.67
CA ARG A 79 -2.15 -14.00 10.74
C ARG A 79 -1.70 -15.13 11.67
N GLN A 80 -0.93 -16.09 11.16
CA GLN A 80 -0.45 -17.23 11.96
C GLN A 80 0.82 -16.90 12.77
N ASN A 81 1.74 -16.12 12.19
CA ASN A 81 3.07 -15.91 12.78
C ASN A 81 3.26 -14.55 13.45
N VAL A 82 2.40 -13.56 13.16
CA VAL A 82 2.56 -12.20 13.68
C VAL A 82 1.43 -11.90 14.66
N LYS A 83 1.79 -11.74 15.93
CA LYS A 83 0.89 -11.21 16.96
C LYS A 83 0.96 -9.70 16.96
N LEU A 84 -0.13 -9.05 16.56
CA LEU A 84 -0.22 -7.60 16.57
C LEU A 84 -0.54 -7.09 17.98
N PRO A 85 0.22 -6.14 18.53
CA PRO A 85 -0.16 -5.45 19.76
C PRO A 85 -1.41 -4.60 19.54
N ALA A 86 -2.10 -4.27 20.64
CA ALA A 86 -3.31 -3.44 20.58
C ALA A 86 -3.00 -2.07 19.94
N GLY A 87 -3.92 -1.58 19.11
CA GLY A 87 -3.79 -0.30 18.41
C GLY A 87 -3.05 -0.37 17.06
N TYR A 88 -2.53 -1.53 16.67
CA TYR A 88 -1.90 -1.74 15.36
C TYR A 88 -2.85 -2.42 14.39
N SER A 89 -2.80 -1.99 13.13
CA SER A 89 -3.54 -2.63 12.02
C SER A 89 -2.60 -2.88 10.86
N ILE A 90 -2.89 -3.92 10.08
CA ILE A 90 -2.17 -4.22 8.84
C ILE A 90 -3.15 -4.05 7.69
N THR A 91 -2.78 -3.21 6.73
CA THR A 91 -3.52 -3.00 5.50
C THR A 91 -2.67 -3.45 4.31
N TRP A 92 -3.28 -4.18 3.38
CA TRP A 92 -2.64 -4.62 2.15
C TRP A 92 -3.03 -3.64 1.04
N SER A 93 -2.10 -2.79 0.64
CA SER A 93 -2.33 -1.77 -0.39
C SER A 93 -1.53 -2.07 -1.67
N GLY A 94 -1.51 -1.13 -2.60
CA GLY A 94 -0.89 -1.26 -3.93
C GLY A 94 -1.84 -1.89 -4.95
N GLN A 95 -1.28 -2.66 -5.88
CA GLN A 95 -2.04 -3.27 -6.98
C GLN A 95 -3.14 -4.22 -6.49
N TYR A 96 -2.96 -4.86 -5.34
CA TYR A 96 -3.97 -5.73 -4.74
C TYR A 96 -5.25 -4.97 -4.34
N GLU A 97 -5.13 -3.76 -3.79
CA GLU A 97 -6.29 -2.94 -3.42
C GLU A 97 -7.12 -2.57 -4.65
N TYR A 98 -6.44 -2.23 -5.75
CA TYR A 98 -7.09 -1.97 -7.03
C TYR A 98 -7.82 -3.23 -7.55
N MET A 99 -7.16 -4.39 -7.51
CA MET A 99 -7.78 -5.66 -7.91
C MET A 99 -9.03 -5.99 -7.08
N GLU A 100 -9.00 -5.79 -5.75
CA GLU A 100 -10.19 -5.97 -4.91
C GLU A 100 -11.31 -4.99 -5.25
N ARG A 101 -10.97 -3.74 -5.55
CA ARG A 101 -11.94 -2.71 -5.98
C ARG A 101 -12.62 -3.10 -7.29
N VAL A 102 -11.85 -3.53 -8.28
CA VAL A 102 -12.37 -4.01 -9.57
C VAL A 102 -13.26 -5.23 -9.38
N LYS A 103 -12.83 -6.21 -8.58
CA LYS A 103 -13.63 -7.40 -8.26
C LYS A 103 -14.98 -7.05 -7.64
N LYS A 104 -15.01 -6.13 -6.66
CA LYS A 104 -16.26 -5.66 -6.05
C LYS A 104 -17.18 -4.98 -7.06
N ARG A 105 -16.62 -4.19 -7.98
CA ARG A 105 -17.38 -3.53 -9.04
C ARG A 105 -17.96 -4.55 -10.02
N LEU A 106 -17.16 -5.50 -10.51
CA LEU A 106 -17.61 -6.55 -11.42
C LEU A 106 -18.70 -7.43 -10.80
N ALA A 107 -18.62 -7.72 -9.50
CA ALA A 107 -19.65 -8.49 -8.79
C ALA A 107 -21.04 -7.84 -8.86
N VAL A 108 -21.12 -6.51 -9.01
CA VAL A 108 -22.38 -5.77 -9.19
C VAL A 108 -22.72 -5.59 -10.67
N PHE A 109 -21.72 -5.27 -11.50
CA PHE A 109 -21.92 -5.01 -12.92
C PHE A 109 -22.36 -6.24 -13.72
N ILE A 110 -21.80 -7.41 -13.44
CA ILE A 110 -22.13 -8.66 -14.13
C ILE A 110 -23.62 -9.00 -13.99
N PRO A 111 -24.21 -9.13 -12.79
CA PRO A 111 -25.64 -9.45 -12.68
C PRO A 111 -26.54 -8.36 -13.26
N MET A 112 -26.17 -7.09 -13.10
CA MET A 112 -26.92 -5.97 -13.69
C MET A 112 -26.96 -6.08 -15.23
N SER A 113 -25.83 -6.37 -15.86
CA SER A 113 -25.77 -6.56 -17.32
C SER A 113 -26.59 -7.75 -17.79
N LEU A 114 -26.58 -8.87 -17.05
CA LEU A 114 -27.39 -10.06 -17.37
C LEU A 114 -28.89 -9.76 -17.29
N ILE A 115 -29.34 -8.95 -16.31
CA ILE A 115 -30.73 -8.51 -16.21
C ILE A 115 -31.11 -7.64 -17.41
N ILE A 116 -30.26 -6.69 -17.80
CA ILE A 116 -30.52 -5.81 -18.94
C ILE A 116 -30.62 -6.63 -20.23
N ILE A 117 -29.68 -7.56 -20.46
CA ILE A 117 -29.69 -8.45 -21.63
C ILE A 117 -30.92 -9.35 -21.62
N PHE A 118 -31.30 -9.90 -20.47
CA PHE A 118 -32.54 -10.66 -20.31
C PHE A 118 -33.76 -9.84 -20.72
N LEU A 119 -33.89 -8.59 -20.24
CA LEU A 119 -35.02 -7.72 -20.58
C LEU A 119 -35.06 -7.40 -22.07
N LEU A 120 -33.91 -7.12 -22.69
CA LEU A 120 -33.82 -6.86 -24.13
C LEU A 120 -34.30 -8.08 -24.94
N TYR A 121 -33.80 -9.27 -24.63
CA TYR A 121 -34.24 -10.50 -25.30
C TYR A 121 -35.71 -10.83 -25.04
N TYR A 122 -36.18 -10.61 -23.81
CA TYR A 122 -37.59 -10.80 -23.49
C TYR A 122 -38.49 -9.90 -24.34
N PHE A 123 -38.13 -8.62 -24.53
CA PHE A 123 -38.92 -7.73 -25.38
C PHE A 123 -38.85 -8.09 -26.87
N THR A 124 -37.72 -8.62 -27.34
CA THR A 124 -37.58 -9.08 -28.72
C THR A 124 -38.42 -10.33 -29.00
N PHE A 125 -38.29 -11.37 -28.18
CA PHE A 125 -38.91 -12.67 -28.44
C PHE A 125 -40.29 -12.85 -27.79
N LYS A 126 -40.64 -11.99 -26.82
CA LYS A 126 -41.86 -12.08 -25.98
C LYS A 126 -42.09 -13.46 -25.36
N SER A 127 -41.02 -14.23 -25.22
CA SER A 127 -41.01 -15.62 -24.74
C SER A 127 -39.90 -15.79 -23.72
N VAL A 128 -40.29 -16.15 -22.50
CA VAL A 128 -39.35 -16.44 -21.40
C VAL A 128 -38.50 -17.67 -21.75
N GLY A 129 -39.10 -18.70 -22.35
CA GLY A 129 -38.40 -19.92 -22.73
C GLY A 129 -37.28 -19.66 -23.73
N SER A 130 -37.56 -18.91 -24.80
CA SER A 130 -36.56 -18.57 -25.82
C SER A 130 -35.45 -17.69 -25.26
N THR A 131 -35.79 -16.73 -24.39
CA THR A 131 -34.82 -15.82 -23.74
C THR A 131 -33.86 -16.59 -22.82
N LEU A 132 -34.39 -17.50 -22.00
CA LEU A 132 -33.59 -18.27 -21.06
C LEU A 132 -32.65 -19.24 -21.79
N LEU A 133 -33.10 -19.82 -22.90
CA LEU A 133 -32.29 -20.72 -23.72
C LEU A 133 -31.06 -20.01 -24.30
N ILE A 134 -31.22 -18.77 -24.78
CA ILE A 134 -30.10 -17.94 -25.27
C ILE A 134 -29.15 -17.57 -24.13
N LEU A 135 -29.67 -17.16 -22.97
CA LEU A 135 -28.83 -16.86 -21.80
C LEU A 135 -28.07 -18.07 -21.27
N LEU A 136 -28.68 -19.27 -21.31
CA LEU A 136 -27.99 -20.50 -20.94
C LEU A 136 -26.85 -20.84 -21.89
N ALA A 137 -26.89 -20.36 -23.15
CA ALA A 137 -25.79 -20.56 -24.10
C ALA A 137 -24.54 -19.71 -23.74
N MET A 138 -24.69 -18.57 -23.05
CA MET A 138 -23.58 -17.68 -22.72
C MET A 138 -22.46 -18.32 -21.86
N PRO A 139 -22.76 -19.07 -20.78
CA PRO A 139 -21.75 -19.82 -20.04
C PRO A 139 -20.89 -20.75 -20.90
N PHE A 140 -21.47 -21.37 -21.94
CA PHE A 140 -20.72 -22.25 -22.85
C PHE A 140 -19.73 -21.46 -23.70
N THR A 141 -20.12 -20.28 -24.19
CA THR A 141 -19.20 -19.35 -24.88
C THR A 141 -18.06 -18.91 -23.96
N ALA A 142 -18.36 -18.59 -22.69
CA ALA A 142 -17.37 -18.19 -21.72
C ALA A 142 -16.34 -19.30 -21.44
N MET A 143 -16.77 -20.56 -21.36
CA MET A 143 -15.84 -21.70 -21.23
C MET A 143 -14.85 -21.77 -22.40
N GLY A 144 -15.31 -21.58 -23.63
CA GLY A 144 -14.43 -21.55 -24.81
C GLY A 144 -13.40 -20.41 -24.77
N ALA A 145 -13.81 -19.24 -24.28
CA ALA A 145 -12.91 -18.10 -24.09
C ALA A 145 -11.84 -18.38 -23.02
N ILE A 146 -12.23 -18.96 -21.87
CA ILE A 146 -11.30 -19.32 -20.79
C ILE A 146 -10.28 -20.35 -21.27
N TRP A 147 -10.72 -21.38 -22.01
CA TRP A 147 -9.82 -22.37 -22.61
C TRP A 147 -8.82 -21.75 -23.58
N SER A 148 -9.27 -20.79 -24.39
CA SER A 148 -8.39 -20.06 -25.31
C SER A 148 -7.31 -19.29 -24.55
N VAL A 149 -7.67 -18.56 -23.49
CA VAL A 149 -6.72 -17.82 -22.63
C VAL A 149 -5.71 -18.78 -21.98
N PHE A 150 -6.19 -19.92 -21.48
CA PHE A 150 -5.33 -20.93 -20.87
C PHE A 150 -4.33 -21.54 -21.86
N LEU A 151 -4.80 -21.95 -23.04
CA LEU A 151 -3.96 -22.56 -24.09
C LEU A 151 -2.92 -21.57 -24.61
N LEU A 152 -3.28 -20.30 -24.76
CA LEU A 152 -2.38 -19.23 -25.19
C LEU A 152 -1.46 -18.72 -24.07
N ARG A 153 -1.60 -19.24 -22.84
CA ARG A 153 -0.85 -18.81 -21.65
C ARG A 153 -0.94 -17.31 -21.38
N PHE A 154 -2.11 -16.73 -21.64
CA PHE A 154 -2.37 -15.34 -21.31
C PHE A 154 -2.76 -15.20 -19.84
N ASN A 155 -2.35 -14.09 -19.23
CA ASN A 155 -2.78 -13.73 -17.89
C ASN A 155 -4.18 -13.10 -17.96
N MET A 156 -5.03 -13.45 -17.00
CA MET A 156 -6.29 -12.73 -16.78
C MET A 156 -5.95 -11.33 -16.25
N SER A 157 -5.94 -10.35 -17.15
CA SER A 157 -5.74 -8.92 -16.85
C SER A 157 -7.03 -8.27 -16.35
#